data_AF-A0A2S5M9B9-F1
#
_entry.id   AF-A0A2S5M9B9-F1
#
_cell.length_a   1.000
_cell.length_b   1.000
_cell.length_c   1.000
_cell.angle_alpha   90.00
_cell.angle_beta   90.00
_cell.angle_gamma   90.00
#
_symmetry.space_group_name_H-M   'P 1'
#
loop_
_entity.id
_entity.type
_entity.pdbx_description
1 polymer ?
#
loop_
_entity_poly.entity_id
_entity_poly.type
_entity_poly.pdbx_seq_one_letter_code
_entity_poly.pdbx_strand_id
1 'polypeptide(L)'
;MKYQKTIEKITSGSMSRSDLVNIKKNAEEKFSKGDLDARDVLIAINNAKPIDAYILFMGFCPNADFSNRLDTEWKAQGICKFDFPESEVQVERFNTICAGDRVVLKKIETFGKTMSLFGHGRVKSVAYDENGIRYLIMNWSPQERIIEVPLMGAFSTVNIKSIEAVEDEMPEEFWRWLEE
;
A
#
# COMPACT_ATOMS: atom_id res chain seq x y z
N MET A 1 26.97 -16.88 -13.03
CA MET A 1 25.68 -17.45 -12.57
C MET A 1 24.64 -17.29 -13.66
N LYS A 2 23.87 -18.34 -13.98
CA LYS A 2 22.94 -18.36 -15.13
C LYS A 2 21.87 -17.26 -15.11
N TYR A 3 21.41 -16.88 -13.92
CA TYR A 3 20.34 -15.89 -13.71
C TYR A 3 20.83 -14.56 -13.12
N GLN A 4 22.13 -14.26 -13.22
CA GLN A 4 22.74 -13.07 -12.61
C GLN A 4 21.97 -11.78 -12.88
N LYS A 5 21.63 -11.50 -14.15
CA LYS A 5 20.90 -10.28 -14.55
C LYS A 5 19.48 -10.20 -13.96
N THR A 6 18.81 -11.34 -13.79
CA THR A 6 17.48 -11.39 -13.20
C THR A 6 17.57 -11.13 -11.70
N ILE A 7 18.55 -11.73 -11.03
CA ILE A 7 18.79 -11.53 -9.60
C ILE A 7 19.15 -10.07 -9.32
N GLU A 8 20.03 -9.46 -10.12
CA GLU A 8 20.38 -8.04 -10.01
C GLU A 8 19.13 -7.14 -10.06
N LYS A 9 18.21 -7.40 -11.00
CA LYS A 9 16.94 -6.66 -11.12
C LYS A 9 16.01 -6.88 -9.92
N ILE A 10 15.92 -8.11 -9.42
CA ILE A 10 15.13 -8.41 -8.21
C ILE A 10 15.70 -7.65 -7.01
N THR A 11 17.02 -7.68 -6.84
CA THR A 11 17.70 -7.03 -5.71
C THR A 11 17.74 -5.51 -5.81
N SER A 12 17.68 -4.95 -7.03
CA SER A 12 17.58 -3.50 -7.22
C SER A 12 16.20 -2.94 -6.88
N GLY A 13 15.19 -3.80 -6.69
CA GLY A 13 13.81 -3.38 -6.40
C GLY A 13 13.10 -2.72 -7.59
N SER A 14 13.69 -2.78 -8.79
CA SER A 14 13.17 -2.11 -9.99
C SER A 14 12.15 -2.96 -10.76
N MET A 15 11.63 -4.02 -10.15
CA MET A 15 10.68 -4.95 -10.78
C MET A 15 9.31 -4.78 -10.16
N SER A 16 8.28 -4.69 -11.01
CA SER A 16 6.90 -4.67 -10.55
C SER A 16 6.56 -5.99 -9.84
N ARG A 17 5.51 -5.96 -9.03
CA ARG A 17 5.03 -7.17 -8.33
C ARG A 17 4.61 -8.26 -9.31
N SER A 18 3.91 -7.89 -10.39
CA SER A 18 3.48 -8.82 -11.44
C SER A 18 4.68 -9.52 -12.09
N ASP A 19 5.78 -8.79 -12.31
CA ASP A 19 7.03 -9.36 -12.82
C ASP A 19 7.65 -10.33 -11.82
N LEU A 20 7.71 -9.97 -10.53
CA LEU A 20 8.25 -10.86 -9.50
C LEU A 20 7.45 -12.15 -9.35
N VAL A 21 6.11 -12.09 -9.42
CA VAL A 21 5.23 -13.27 -9.37
C VAL A 21 5.48 -14.19 -10.58
N ASN A 22 5.59 -13.60 -11.78
CA ASN A 22 5.89 -14.36 -13.00
C ASN A 22 7.27 -15.00 -12.95
N ILE A 23 8.28 -14.27 -12.47
CA ILE A 23 9.64 -14.81 -12.32
C ILE A 23 9.68 -15.91 -11.26
N LYS A 24 8.96 -15.75 -10.14
CA LYS A 24 8.84 -16.77 -9.11
C LYS A 24 8.25 -18.06 -9.68
N LYS A 25 7.11 -17.98 -10.37
CA LYS A 25 6.46 -19.14 -11.02
C LYS A 25 7.41 -19.83 -12.01
N ASN A 26 8.08 -19.04 -12.87
CA ASN A 26 9.05 -19.57 -13.83
C ASN A 26 10.26 -20.22 -13.15
N ALA A 27 10.74 -19.66 -12.03
CA ALA A 27 11.85 -20.20 -11.26
C ALA A 27 11.45 -21.50 -10.54
N GLU A 28 10.23 -21.58 -9.98
CA GLU A 28 9.66 -22.79 -9.38
C GLU A 28 9.50 -23.91 -10.42
N GLU A 29 8.99 -23.61 -11.62
CA GLU A 29 8.86 -24.57 -12.72
C GLU A 29 10.21 -25.08 -13.23
N LYS A 30 11.23 -24.23 -13.29
CA LYS A 30 12.58 -24.63 -13.73
C LYS A 30 13.29 -25.46 -12.66
N PHE A 31 13.15 -25.07 -11.39
CA PHE A 31 13.71 -25.81 -10.28
C PHE A 31 13.11 -27.21 -10.18
N SER A 32 11.78 -27.35 -10.35
CA SER A 32 11.12 -28.66 -10.35
C SER A 32 11.53 -29.56 -11.52
N LYS A 33 12.02 -28.98 -12.62
CA LYS A 33 12.60 -29.67 -13.78
C LYS A 33 14.12 -29.95 -13.64
N GLY A 34 14.73 -29.65 -12.50
CA GLY A 34 16.12 -29.97 -12.18
C GLY A 34 17.13 -28.84 -12.41
N ASP A 35 16.70 -27.62 -12.73
CA ASP A 35 17.59 -26.45 -12.87
C ASP A 35 17.94 -25.87 -11.50
N LEU A 36 19.01 -26.37 -10.88
CA LEU A 36 19.42 -25.98 -9.53
C LEU A 36 19.76 -24.48 -9.40
N ASP A 37 20.26 -23.85 -10.48
CA ASP A 37 20.56 -22.41 -10.51
C ASP A 37 19.31 -21.54 -10.34
N ALA A 38 18.11 -22.07 -10.61
CA ALA A 38 16.85 -21.34 -10.41
C ALA A 38 16.55 -21.11 -8.91
N ARG A 39 17.19 -21.87 -8.01
CA ARG A 39 17.08 -21.69 -6.57
C ARG A 39 17.57 -20.33 -6.11
N ASP A 40 18.62 -19.79 -6.71
CA ASP A 40 19.19 -18.49 -6.34
C ASP A 40 18.23 -17.33 -6.68
N VAL A 41 17.43 -17.50 -7.73
CA VAL A 41 16.35 -16.56 -8.08
C VAL A 41 15.24 -16.60 -7.03
N LEU A 42 14.83 -17.81 -6.58
CA LEU A 42 13.83 -17.96 -5.53
C LEU A 42 14.30 -17.36 -4.20
N ILE A 43 15.58 -17.55 -3.84
CA ILE A 43 16.19 -16.95 -2.66
C ILE A 43 16.20 -15.42 -2.80
N ALA A 44 16.61 -14.88 -3.95
CA ALA A 44 16.61 -13.45 -4.20
C ALA A 44 15.20 -12.84 -4.09
N ILE A 45 14.17 -13.50 -4.62
CA ILE A 45 12.77 -13.06 -4.51
C ILE A 45 12.27 -13.13 -3.07
N ASN A 46 12.55 -14.22 -2.36
CA ASN A 46 12.11 -14.38 -0.97
C ASN A 46 12.79 -13.40 -0.01
N ASN A 47 14.00 -12.93 -0.36
CA ASN A 47 14.74 -11.92 0.40
C ASN A 47 14.53 -10.50 -0.14
N ALA A 48 13.82 -10.33 -1.26
CA ALA A 48 13.39 -9.02 -1.72
C ALA A 48 12.37 -8.45 -0.72
N LYS A 49 12.37 -7.13 -0.51
CA LYS A 49 11.35 -6.48 0.33
C LYS A 49 9.96 -6.91 -0.18
N PRO A 50 9.00 -7.25 0.69
CA PRO A 50 7.64 -7.56 0.26
C PRO A 50 7.11 -6.37 -0.53
N ILE A 51 6.95 -6.55 -1.85
CA ILE A 51 6.34 -5.53 -2.69
C ILE A 51 4.87 -5.50 -2.32
N ASP A 52 4.33 -4.34 -1.94
CA ASP A 52 2.91 -4.22 -1.60
C ASP A 52 2.03 -4.70 -2.78
N ALA A 53 0.97 -5.46 -2.52
CA ALA A 53 0.05 -5.90 -3.59
C ALA A 53 -0.85 -4.76 -4.05
N TYR A 54 -1.11 -3.89 -3.10
CA TYR A 54 -1.97 -2.74 -3.21
C TYR A 54 -1.57 -1.73 -2.14
N ILE A 55 -2.08 -0.52 -2.28
CA ILE A 55 -2.04 0.51 -1.25
C ILE A 55 -3.49 0.91 -0.95
N LEU A 56 -3.82 0.98 0.34
CA LEU A 56 -5.05 1.65 0.77
C LEU A 56 -4.80 3.16 0.80
N PHE A 57 -5.48 3.90 -0.06
CA PHE A 57 -5.62 5.34 0.02
C PHE A 57 -6.87 5.69 0.84
N MET A 58 -6.64 6.13 2.07
CA MET A 58 -7.66 6.36 3.08
C MET A 58 -8.00 7.85 3.23
N GLY A 59 -9.26 8.20 3.00
CA GLY A 59 -9.81 9.52 3.33
C GLY A 59 -10.00 9.66 4.84
N PHE A 60 -9.71 10.85 5.36
CA PHE A 60 -9.77 11.14 6.80
C PHE A 60 -10.63 12.38 7.13
N CYS A 61 -11.33 12.95 6.14
CA CYS A 61 -12.21 14.11 6.31
C CYS A 61 -13.67 13.65 6.14
N PRO A 62 -14.39 13.34 7.23
CA PRO A 62 -15.84 13.17 7.23
C PRO A 62 -16.55 14.29 6.47
N ASN A 63 -17.57 13.95 5.69
CA ASN A 63 -18.34 14.90 4.88
C ASN A 63 -17.50 15.76 3.91
N ALA A 64 -16.28 15.31 3.58
CA ALA A 64 -15.28 16.04 2.80
C ALA A 64 -14.84 17.38 3.41
N ASP A 65 -15.11 17.60 4.70
CA ASP A 65 -14.78 18.84 5.41
C ASP A 65 -13.44 18.69 6.15
N PHE A 66 -12.49 19.56 5.81
CA PHE A 66 -11.16 19.57 6.41
C PHE A 66 -11.16 19.97 7.88
N SER A 67 -12.17 20.73 8.33
CA SER A 67 -12.32 21.08 9.75
C SER A 67 -12.57 19.86 10.64
N ASN A 68 -13.09 18.77 10.05
CA ASN A 68 -13.37 17.50 10.70
C ASN A 68 -12.27 16.46 10.50
N ARG A 69 -11.06 16.88 10.10
CA ARG A 69 -9.95 15.96 9.81
C ARG A 69 -9.60 15.05 10.99
N LEU A 70 -9.45 13.76 10.72
CA LEU A 70 -9.12 12.74 11.73
C LEU A 70 -7.66 12.26 11.67
N ASP A 71 -6.90 12.63 10.64
CA ASP A 71 -5.53 12.14 10.42
C ASP A 71 -4.58 12.46 11.58
N THR A 72 -4.74 13.63 12.22
CA THR A 72 -3.88 14.04 13.34
C THR A 72 -4.13 13.16 14.56
N GLU A 73 -5.40 12.93 14.89
CA GLU A 73 -5.80 12.06 15.99
C GLU A 73 -5.37 10.61 15.72
N TRP A 74 -5.63 10.11 14.52
CA TRP A 74 -5.26 8.75 14.08
C TRP A 74 -3.76 8.51 14.16
N LYS A 75 -2.94 9.50 13.75
CA LYS A 75 -1.49 9.42 13.87
C LYS A 75 -1.04 9.39 15.33
N ALA A 76 -1.58 10.28 16.16
CA ALA A 76 -1.23 10.35 17.58
C ALA A 76 -1.60 9.07 18.36
N GLN A 77 -2.75 8.47 18.05
CA GLN A 77 -3.22 7.23 18.70
C GLN A 77 -2.65 5.95 18.06
N GLY A 78 -2.01 6.03 16.90
CA GLY A 78 -1.52 4.86 16.18
C GLY A 78 -2.64 3.99 15.64
N ILE A 79 -3.72 4.59 15.13
CA ILE A 79 -4.90 3.89 14.60
C ILE A 79 -5.31 4.38 13.21
N CYS A 80 -6.21 3.65 12.55
CA CYS A 80 -6.97 4.09 11.38
C CYS A 80 -8.38 3.47 11.43
N LYS A 81 -9.43 4.28 11.24
CA LYS A 81 -10.83 3.88 11.43
C LYS A 81 -11.69 4.18 10.20
N PHE A 82 -12.79 3.44 10.05
CA PHE A 82 -13.81 3.73 9.06
C PHE A 82 -15.19 3.48 9.66
N ASP A 83 -15.79 4.54 10.20
CA ASP A 83 -17.01 4.45 11.03
C ASP A 83 -18.29 4.76 10.23
N PHE A 84 -18.31 4.46 8.92
CA PHE A 84 -19.45 4.70 8.04
C PHE A 84 -20.10 3.38 7.58
N PRO A 85 -20.89 2.73 8.45
CA PRO A 85 -21.49 1.42 8.16
C PRO A 85 -22.47 1.46 6.99
N GLU A 86 -23.04 2.61 6.68
CA GLU A 86 -23.98 2.83 5.57
C GLU A 86 -23.35 2.60 4.18
N SER A 87 -22.02 2.60 4.09
CA SER A 87 -21.31 2.33 2.84
C SER A 87 -20.78 0.90 2.80
N GLU A 88 -21.68 -0.08 2.64
CA GLU A 88 -21.37 -1.53 2.66
C GLU A 88 -20.14 -1.88 1.81
N VAL A 89 -20.06 -1.38 0.57
CA VAL A 89 -18.93 -1.63 -0.34
C VAL A 89 -17.60 -1.12 0.23
N GLN A 90 -17.60 0.03 0.92
CA GLN A 90 -16.38 0.57 1.53
C GLN A 90 -16.04 -0.17 2.82
N VAL A 91 -17.03 -0.59 3.59
CA VAL A 91 -16.84 -1.45 4.77
C VAL A 91 -16.20 -2.77 4.36
N GLU A 92 -16.72 -3.43 3.33
CA GLU A 92 -16.18 -4.69 2.80
C GLU A 92 -14.72 -4.52 2.38
N ARG A 93 -14.41 -3.48 1.59
CA ARG A 93 -13.03 -3.16 1.19
C ARG A 93 -12.14 -2.88 2.39
N PHE A 94 -12.61 -2.11 3.37
CA PHE A 94 -11.82 -1.82 4.55
C PHE A 94 -11.53 -3.12 5.34
N ASN A 95 -12.50 -4.04 5.38
CA ASN A 95 -12.40 -5.33 6.05
C ASN A 95 -11.43 -6.31 5.37
N THR A 96 -11.03 -6.09 4.11
CA THR A 96 -9.99 -6.92 3.47
C THR A 96 -8.58 -6.57 3.94
N ILE A 97 -8.38 -5.42 4.58
CA ILE A 97 -7.05 -4.96 5.01
C ILE A 97 -6.49 -5.83 6.15
N CYS A 98 -5.22 -6.15 6.09
CA CYS A 98 -4.55 -7.07 7.01
C CYS A 98 -3.28 -6.46 7.60
N ALA A 99 -2.73 -7.11 8.62
CA ALA A 99 -1.42 -6.75 9.17
C ALA A 99 -0.35 -6.81 8.06
N GLY A 100 0.55 -5.83 8.06
CA GLY A 100 1.58 -5.64 7.05
C GLY A 100 1.20 -4.67 5.93
N ASP A 101 -0.10 -4.50 5.65
CA ASP A 101 -0.57 -3.67 4.53
C ASP A 101 -0.21 -2.19 4.69
N ARG A 102 -0.03 -1.52 3.56
CA ARG A 102 0.30 -0.11 3.50
C ARG A 102 -0.95 0.75 3.41
N VAL A 103 -1.01 1.77 4.26
CA VAL A 103 -2.07 2.78 4.29
C VAL A 103 -1.45 4.15 4.03
N VAL A 104 -2.07 4.93 3.15
CA VAL A 104 -1.72 6.32 2.83
C VAL A 104 -2.95 7.19 3.08
N LEU A 105 -2.81 8.23 3.88
CA LEU A 105 -3.86 9.18 4.16
C LEU A 105 -3.95 10.20 3.02
N LYS A 106 -5.16 10.39 2.46
CA LYS A 106 -5.38 11.30 1.33
C LYS A 106 -6.53 12.28 1.57
N LYS A 107 -6.46 13.41 0.87
CA LYS A 107 -7.59 14.32 0.63
C LYS A 107 -7.58 14.78 -0.83
N ILE A 108 -8.76 14.82 -1.43
CA ILE A 108 -8.92 15.36 -2.79
C ILE A 108 -8.82 16.89 -2.71
N GLU A 109 -7.94 17.46 -3.53
CA GLU A 109 -7.72 18.91 -3.62
C GLU A 109 -8.51 19.46 -4.81
N THR A 110 -8.04 19.20 -6.02
CA THR A 110 -8.79 19.53 -7.24
C THR A 110 -9.62 18.33 -7.66
N PHE A 111 -10.95 18.48 -7.59
CA PHE A 111 -11.88 17.41 -7.94
C PHE A 111 -11.56 16.80 -9.30
N GLY A 112 -11.34 15.48 -9.32
CA GLY A 112 -11.03 14.74 -10.54
C GLY A 112 -9.60 14.87 -11.06
N LYS A 113 -8.69 15.61 -10.39
CA LYS A 113 -7.33 15.81 -10.87
C LYS A 113 -6.26 15.35 -9.88
N THR A 114 -6.24 15.92 -8.68
CA THR A 114 -5.14 15.72 -7.73
C THR A 114 -5.64 15.43 -6.32
N MET A 115 -4.76 14.82 -5.54
CA MET A 115 -4.94 14.60 -4.11
C MET A 115 -3.68 14.93 -3.35
N SER A 116 -3.84 15.44 -2.13
CA SER A 116 -2.74 15.61 -1.18
C SER A 116 -2.63 14.40 -0.26
N LEU A 117 -1.40 14.00 0.05
CA LEU A 117 -1.07 12.89 0.93
C LEU A 117 -0.55 13.40 2.27
N PHE A 118 -1.13 12.94 3.38
CA PHE A 118 -0.95 13.52 4.72
C PHE A 118 -0.17 12.63 5.70
N GLY A 119 0.19 11.43 5.25
CA GLY A 119 0.91 10.46 6.05
C GLY A 119 0.75 9.06 5.48
N HIS A 120 1.72 8.19 5.79
CA HIS A 120 1.65 6.79 5.44
C HIS A 120 2.15 5.93 6.58
N GLY A 121 1.76 4.67 6.57
CA GLY A 121 2.13 3.71 7.59
C GLY A 121 1.85 2.29 7.16
N ARG A 122 2.20 1.35 8.04
CA ARG A 122 1.85 -0.05 7.88
C ARG A 122 0.92 -0.50 8.99
N VAL A 123 -0.03 -1.37 8.65
CA VAL A 123 -0.92 -1.99 9.63
C VAL A 123 -0.10 -2.92 10.50
N LYS A 124 -0.10 -2.68 11.82
CA LYS A 124 0.51 -3.56 12.81
C LYS A 124 -0.40 -4.74 13.13
N SER A 125 -1.68 -4.49 13.33
CA SER A 125 -2.69 -5.50 13.64
C SER A 125 -4.10 -4.95 13.41
N VAL A 126 -5.10 -5.83 13.42
CA VAL A 126 -6.53 -5.48 13.39
C VAL A 126 -7.09 -5.56 14.81
N ALA A 127 -7.98 -4.64 15.16
CA ALA A 127 -8.66 -4.60 16.45
C ALA A 127 -10.15 -4.24 16.27
N TYR A 128 -10.92 -4.37 17.34
CA TYR A 128 -12.35 -4.10 17.39
C TYR A 128 -12.67 -3.26 18.62
N ASP A 129 -13.58 -2.29 18.49
CA ASP A 129 -14.05 -1.51 19.63
C ASP A 129 -15.14 -2.24 20.42
N GLU A 130 -15.67 -1.59 21.45
CA GLU A 130 -16.73 -2.14 22.31
C GLU A 130 -18.04 -2.45 21.57
N ASN A 131 -18.27 -1.81 20.42
CA ASN A 131 -19.44 -2.02 19.57
C ASN A 131 -19.16 -3.07 18.46
N GLY A 132 -17.98 -3.68 18.45
CA GLY A 132 -17.55 -4.63 17.43
C GLY A 132 -17.16 -3.97 16.10
N ILE A 133 -16.93 -2.65 16.08
CA ILE A 133 -16.48 -1.93 14.88
C ILE A 133 -14.98 -2.17 14.70
N ARG A 134 -14.61 -2.63 13.50
CA ARG A 134 -13.23 -2.95 13.15
C ARG A 134 -12.41 -1.68 12.92
N TYR A 135 -11.20 -1.66 13.46
CA TYR A 135 -10.20 -0.63 13.17
C TYR A 135 -8.79 -1.22 13.04
N LEU A 136 -7.89 -0.45 12.45
CA LEU A 136 -6.50 -0.85 12.22
C LEU A 136 -5.62 -0.22 13.28
N ILE A 137 -4.73 -1.01 13.89
CA ILE A 137 -3.59 -0.52 14.65
C ILE A 137 -2.46 -0.26 13.66
N MET A 138 -1.88 0.93 13.71
CA MET A 138 -0.95 1.44 12.71
C MET A 138 0.44 1.66 13.30
N ASN A 139 1.45 1.39 12.48
CA ASN A 139 2.80 1.92 12.63
C ASN A 139 2.98 3.03 11.59
N TRP A 140 2.67 4.27 11.99
CA TRP A 140 2.78 5.44 11.13
C TRP A 140 4.24 5.84 10.93
N SER A 141 4.61 6.30 9.73
CA SER A 141 5.88 6.99 9.53
C SER A 141 5.88 8.29 10.34
N PRO A 142 7.02 8.68 10.96
CA PRO A 142 7.13 9.93 11.69
C PRO A 142 7.16 11.15 10.76
N GLN A 143 7.23 10.97 9.44
CA GLN A 143 7.27 12.07 8.49
C GLN A 143 5.97 12.90 8.51
N GLU A 144 6.10 14.22 8.34
CA GLU A 144 4.98 15.17 8.32
C GLU A 144 4.80 15.87 6.98
N ARG A 145 5.68 15.59 6.01
CA ARG A 145 5.66 16.22 4.70
C ARG A 145 4.37 15.86 3.97
N ILE A 146 3.74 16.86 3.38
CA ILE A 146 2.55 16.72 2.54
C ILE A 146 2.99 16.90 1.09
N ILE A 147 2.57 15.97 0.23
CA ILE A 147 2.80 16.05 -1.22
C ILE A 147 1.48 16.05 -1.98
N GLU A 148 1.45 16.68 -3.15
CA GLU A 148 0.33 16.61 -4.08
C GLU A 148 0.67 15.67 -5.24
N VAL A 149 -0.24 14.76 -5.57
CA VAL A 149 -0.06 13.71 -6.58
C VAL A 149 -1.32 13.56 -7.43
N PRO A 150 -1.26 12.87 -8.58
CA PRO A 150 -2.45 12.54 -9.37
C PRO A 150 -3.48 11.77 -8.54
N LEU A 151 -4.77 11.99 -8.83
CA LEU A 151 -5.86 11.36 -8.07
C LEU A 151 -5.99 9.85 -8.32
N MET A 152 -5.58 9.36 -9.50
CA MET A 152 -5.67 7.94 -9.88
C MET A 152 -7.06 7.31 -9.73
N GLY A 153 -8.11 8.11 -9.87
CA GLY A 153 -9.49 7.66 -9.61
C GLY A 153 -9.74 7.22 -8.15
N ALA A 154 -8.96 7.70 -7.20
CA ALA A 154 -9.12 7.43 -5.77
C ALA A 154 -10.18 8.35 -5.14
N PHE A 155 -11.43 8.26 -5.59
CA PHE A 155 -12.50 9.16 -5.17
C PHE A 155 -13.08 8.84 -3.78
N SER A 156 -13.21 7.56 -3.45
CA SER A 156 -13.85 7.08 -2.22
C SER A 156 -12.98 7.26 -0.98
N THR A 157 -13.58 7.26 0.21
CA THR A 157 -12.86 7.28 1.49
C THR A 157 -11.97 6.06 1.62
N VAL A 158 -12.52 4.86 1.38
CA VAL A 158 -11.75 3.62 1.34
C VAL A 158 -11.46 3.31 -0.13
N ASN A 159 -10.21 3.47 -0.54
CA ASN A 159 -9.80 3.22 -1.91
C ASN A 159 -8.55 2.34 -1.98
N ILE A 160 -8.71 1.11 -2.43
CA ILE A 160 -7.62 0.17 -2.62
C ILE A 160 -7.18 0.24 -4.08
N LYS A 161 -5.90 0.53 -4.31
CA LYS A 161 -5.30 0.55 -5.64
C LYS A 161 -4.25 -0.54 -5.74
N SER A 162 -4.32 -1.35 -6.79
CA SER A 162 -3.27 -2.33 -7.07
C SER A 162 -1.95 -1.61 -7.28
N ILE A 163 -0.85 -2.27 -6.92
CA ILE A 163 0.47 -1.64 -7.02
C ILE A 163 0.81 -1.25 -8.45
N GLU A 164 0.37 -2.03 -9.44
CA GLU A 164 0.57 -1.74 -10.86
C GLU A 164 -0.08 -0.40 -11.25
N ALA A 165 -1.32 -0.16 -10.79
CA ALA A 165 -2.00 1.11 -11.06
C ALA A 165 -1.33 2.30 -10.35
N VAL A 166 -0.75 2.06 -9.17
CA VAL A 166 0.01 3.09 -8.45
C VAL A 166 1.33 3.39 -9.19
N GLU A 167 2.03 2.37 -9.68
CA GLU A 167 3.28 2.51 -10.46
C GLU A 167 3.04 3.26 -11.78
N ASP A 168 1.94 3.00 -12.46
CA ASP A 168 1.60 3.64 -13.73
C ASP A 168 1.29 5.14 -13.59
N GLU A 169 0.75 5.57 -12.45
CA GLU A 169 0.22 6.93 -12.27
C GLU A 169 0.99 7.81 -11.26
N MET A 170 1.71 7.22 -10.29
CA MET A 170 2.40 8.00 -9.27
C MET A 170 3.76 8.54 -9.73
N PRO A 171 4.09 9.81 -9.42
CA PRO A 171 5.41 10.37 -9.70
C PRO A 171 6.50 9.77 -8.81
N GLU A 172 7.77 9.87 -9.23
CA GLU A 172 8.94 9.43 -8.44
C GLU A 172 8.95 10.04 -7.01
N GLU A 173 8.47 11.27 -6.86
CA GLU A 173 8.35 11.94 -5.56
C GLU A 173 7.51 11.14 -4.56
N PHE A 174 6.44 10.48 -5.00
CA PHE A 174 5.61 9.64 -4.13
C PHE A 174 6.42 8.48 -3.53
N TRP A 175 7.25 7.84 -4.34
CA TRP A 175 8.05 6.70 -3.92
C TRP A 175 9.13 7.12 -2.93
N ARG A 176 9.79 8.25 -3.18
CA ARG A 176 10.75 8.84 -2.24
C ARG A 176 10.07 9.22 -0.92
N TRP A 177 8.87 9.78 -1.00
CA TRP A 177 8.08 10.15 0.17
C TRP A 177 7.69 8.93 1.03
N LEU A 178 7.42 7.76 0.44
CA LEU A 178 7.13 6.53 1.18
C LEU A 178 8.32 5.93 1.94
N GLU A 179 9.54 6.39 1.66
CA GLU A 179 10.78 5.94 2.30
C GLU A 179 11.26 6.84 3.43
N GLU A 180 10.59 7.99 3.62
CA GLU A 180 10.82 8.93 4.74
C GLU A 180 10.24 8.40 6.06
#